data_AF-A0A6M0ATX3-F1
#
_entry.id   AF-A0A6M0ATX3-F1
#
_cell.length_a   1.000
_cell.length_b   1.000
_cell.length_c   1.000
_cell.angle_alpha   90.00
_cell.angle_beta   90.00
_cell.angle_gamma   90.00
#
_symmetry.space_group_name_H-M   'P 1'
#
loop_
_entity.id
_entity.type
_entity.pdbx_description
1 polymer ?
#
loop_
_entity_poly.entity_id
_entity_poly.type
_entity_poly.pdbx_seq_one_letter_code
_entity_poly.pdbx_strand_id
1 'polypeptide(L)'
;LPPAVAAATGLDVLSHALESYTAIPFDSRPKPARPLERPAYQGCNPISDIWALRALDIQKQHPTRSVIGLALDQPKYRILVVEDKWESRKLLVKLLEPLGFEVREAENGKEGVALWSSWEPHLIWMDMQMPVMDGYEATKQIKAHLKGQATVIIALTASAFIEERAVILSAGCDDFVRKPFREEEIFETMAHYLGVRYVYEEETSATSPQRSATEALTREALAVMPAEWVAQLYQAANEVNNQQIFQLIEQIPSEHGQVAIALTDLVRNFRCDKIIDLTEPATS
;
A
#
# COMPACT_ATOMS: atom_id res chain seq x y z
N LEU A 1 1.73 -1.84 -9.84
CA LEU A 1 2.72 -1.02 -10.56
C LEU A 1 2.39 -1.13 -12.04
N PRO A 2 2.19 -0.01 -12.74
CA PRO A 2 2.21 0.03 -14.20
C PRO A 2 3.43 -0.73 -14.72
N PRO A 3 3.42 -1.30 -15.94
CA PRO A 3 4.64 -1.80 -16.58
C PRO A 3 5.79 -0.76 -16.58
N ALA A 4 5.44 0.54 -16.47
CA ALA A 4 6.39 1.64 -16.31
C ALA A 4 6.92 1.86 -14.88
N VAL A 5 6.27 1.34 -13.84
CA VAL A 5 6.75 1.41 -12.44
C VAL A 5 7.19 0.04 -11.91
N ALA A 6 6.78 -1.05 -12.55
CA ALA A 6 7.40 -2.36 -12.41
C ALA A 6 8.82 -2.36 -13.04
N ALA A 7 9.04 -1.46 -14.02
CA ALA A 7 10.34 -1.04 -14.50
C ALA A 7 11.15 -0.16 -13.51
N ALA A 8 10.53 0.41 -12.47
CA ALA A 8 11.23 1.25 -11.48
C ALA A 8 11.62 0.51 -10.19
N THR A 9 11.04 -0.66 -9.90
CA THR A 9 11.31 -1.43 -8.66
C THR A 9 12.10 -2.73 -8.85
N GLY A 10 12.42 -3.13 -10.09
CA GLY A 10 13.29 -4.28 -10.38
C GLY A 10 12.69 -5.66 -10.08
N LEU A 11 11.43 -5.75 -9.65
CA LEU A 11 10.76 -7.04 -9.38
C LEU A 11 10.36 -7.80 -10.65
N ASP A 12 10.06 -7.11 -11.75
CA ASP A 12 9.75 -7.75 -13.03
C ASP A 12 10.97 -8.46 -13.62
N VAL A 13 12.17 -7.89 -13.42
CA VAL A 13 13.43 -8.53 -13.83
C VAL A 13 13.64 -9.84 -13.09
N LEU A 14 13.21 -9.94 -11.82
CA LEU A 14 13.36 -11.15 -11.01
C LEU A 14 12.33 -12.22 -11.36
N SER A 15 11.08 -11.85 -11.64
CA SER A 15 10.06 -12.80 -12.10
C SER A 15 10.38 -13.30 -13.52
N HIS A 16 10.73 -12.40 -14.45
CA HIS A 16 11.15 -12.81 -15.79
C HIS A 16 12.50 -13.55 -15.78
N ALA A 17 13.44 -13.21 -14.90
CA ALA A 17 14.67 -13.99 -14.75
C ALA A 17 14.38 -15.38 -14.19
N LEU A 18 13.48 -15.53 -13.20
CA LEU A 18 13.07 -16.85 -12.70
C LEU A 18 12.35 -17.67 -13.78
N GLU A 19 11.43 -17.05 -14.53
CA GLU A 19 10.68 -17.70 -15.61
C GLU A 19 11.58 -18.06 -16.80
N SER A 20 12.49 -17.16 -17.20
CA SER A 20 13.43 -17.40 -18.29
C SER A 20 14.53 -18.41 -17.91
N TYR A 21 14.95 -18.44 -16.64
CA TYR A 21 15.91 -19.43 -16.12
C TYR A 21 15.30 -20.82 -15.93
N THR A 22 13.99 -20.91 -15.71
CA THR A 22 13.24 -22.18 -15.61
C THR A 22 12.80 -22.72 -16.98
N ALA A 23 12.74 -21.88 -18.02
CA ALA A 23 12.36 -22.26 -19.39
C ALA A 23 13.43 -23.02 -20.19
N ILE A 24 14.69 -23.09 -19.73
CA ILE A 24 15.76 -23.86 -20.39
C ILE A 24 15.81 -25.28 -19.79
N PRO A 25 15.69 -26.34 -20.62
CA PRO A 25 15.89 -27.73 -20.17
C PRO A 25 17.23 -27.89 -19.45
N PHE A 26 17.24 -28.63 -18.34
CA PHE A 26 18.38 -28.72 -17.41
C PHE A 26 19.73 -28.96 -18.10
N ASP A 27 19.77 -29.84 -19.10
CA ASP A 27 20.99 -30.24 -19.80
C ASP A 27 21.57 -29.17 -20.72
N SER A 28 20.76 -28.17 -21.07
CA SER A 28 21.11 -27.10 -22.01
C SER A 28 21.56 -25.81 -21.33
N ARG A 29 21.66 -25.79 -19.99
CA ARG A 29 22.05 -24.60 -19.24
C ARG A 29 23.57 -24.38 -19.26
N PRO A 30 24.05 -23.14 -19.46
CA PRO A 30 25.48 -22.84 -19.42
C PRO A 30 26.05 -23.14 -18.03
N LYS A 31 27.08 -23.98 -17.97
CA LYS A 31 27.76 -24.37 -16.73
C LYS A 31 28.96 -23.45 -16.48
N PRO A 32 29.11 -22.86 -15.28
CA PRO A 32 30.31 -22.11 -14.92
C PRO A 32 31.57 -22.97 -15.09
N ALA A 33 32.61 -22.37 -15.67
CA ALA A 33 33.86 -23.06 -15.98
C ALA A 33 34.60 -23.54 -14.72
N ARG A 34 34.45 -22.82 -13.61
CA ARG A 34 35.10 -23.13 -12.33
C ARG A 34 34.24 -24.08 -11.48
N PRO A 35 34.79 -25.24 -11.03
CA PRO A 35 34.03 -26.22 -10.25
C PRO A 35 33.45 -25.69 -8.93
N LEU A 36 34.11 -24.72 -8.28
CA LEU A 36 33.63 -24.08 -7.04
C LEU A 36 32.43 -23.16 -7.26
N GLU A 37 32.21 -22.71 -8.50
CA GLU A 37 31.06 -21.89 -8.90
C GLU A 37 29.90 -22.77 -9.40
N ARG A 38 30.08 -24.09 -9.44
CA ARG A 38 29.00 -25.04 -9.75
C ARG A 38 28.19 -25.25 -8.48
N PRO A 39 26.87 -25.02 -8.48
CA PRO A 39 26.04 -25.22 -7.29
C PRO A 39 26.15 -26.70 -6.85
N ALA A 40 26.61 -26.94 -5.62
CA ALA A 40 26.58 -28.26 -5.02
C ALA A 40 25.12 -28.66 -4.81
N TYR A 41 24.64 -29.62 -5.61
CA TYR A 41 23.28 -30.12 -5.55
C TYR A 41 23.13 -31.15 -4.42
N GLN A 42 22.73 -30.68 -3.23
CA GLN A 42 22.10 -31.49 -2.19
C GLN A 42 21.08 -30.63 -1.44
N GLY A 43 19.82 -30.62 -1.90
CA GLY A 43 18.64 -30.13 -1.15
C GLY A 43 18.58 -28.62 -0.86
N CYS A 44 17.46 -27.99 -1.23
CA CYS A 44 17.15 -26.55 -1.06
C CYS A 44 18.01 -25.61 -1.93
N ASN A 45 17.34 -24.77 -2.72
CA ASN A 45 17.97 -23.89 -3.70
C ASN A 45 18.34 -22.55 -3.03
N PRO A 46 19.60 -22.31 -2.63
CA PRO A 46 19.94 -21.17 -1.77
C PRO A 46 19.75 -19.83 -2.49
N ILE A 47 19.81 -19.84 -3.82
CA ILE A 47 19.64 -18.65 -4.65
C ILE A 47 18.16 -18.23 -4.66
N SER A 48 17.19 -19.15 -4.72
CA SER A 48 15.78 -18.78 -4.60
C SER A 48 15.45 -18.23 -3.23
N ASP A 49 16.06 -18.78 -2.18
CA ASP A 49 15.82 -18.37 -0.80
C ASP A 49 16.42 -16.98 -0.52
N ILE A 50 17.62 -16.68 -1.04
CA ILE A 50 18.24 -15.36 -0.95
C ILE A 50 17.42 -14.31 -1.73
N TRP A 51 16.94 -14.62 -2.93
CA TRP A 51 16.09 -13.70 -3.69
C TRP A 51 14.71 -13.52 -3.03
N ALA A 52 14.14 -14.56 -2.43
CA ALA A 52 12.90 -14.46 -1.66
C ALA A 52 13.08 -13.60 -0.40
N LEU A 53 14.14 -13.81 0.37
CA LEU A 53 14.47 -12.99 1.55
C LEU A 53 14.72 -11.54 1.16
N ARG A 54 15.43 -11.32 0.04
CA ARG A 54 15.71 -9.97 -0.47
C ARG A 54 14.44 -9.29 -1.00
N ALA A 55 13.53 -10.03 -1.62
CA ALA A 55 12.22 -9.51 -2.02
C ALA A 55 11.36 -9.15 -0.80
N LEU A 56 11.38 -9.98 0.26
CA LEU A 56 10.72 -9.68 1.53
C LEU A 56 11.33 -8.45 2.23
N ASP A 57 12.65 -8.27 2.19
CA ASP A 57 13.30 -7.07 2.75
C ASP A 57 12.97 -5.81 1.94
N ILE A 58 12.93 -5.88 0.61
CA ILE A 58 12.46 -4.79 -0.25
C ILE A 58 10.99 -4.46 0.05
N GLN A 59 10.14 -5.48 0.23
CA GLN A 59 8.74 -5.30 0.60
C GLN A 59 8.58 -4.68 1.99
N LYS A 60 9.42 -5.04 2.97
CA LYS A 60 9.45 -4.41 4.30
C LYS A 60 9.91 -2.94 4.24
N GLN A 61 10.74 -2.58 3.28
CA GLN A 61 11.21 -1.20 3.07
C GLN A 61 10.18 -0.31 2.38
N HIS A 62 9.16 -0.91 1.75
CA HIS A 62 8.02 -0.23 1.15
C HIS A 62 6.71 -0.78 1.73
N PRO A 63 6.43 -0.53 3.02
CA PRO A 63 5.14 -0.92 3.58
C PRO A 63 4.04 -0.28 2.72
N THR A 64 3.04 -1.07 2.36
CA THR A 64 1.82 -0.56 1.72
C THR A 64 1.20 0.43 2.67
N ARG A 65 1.48 1.72 2.48
CA ARG A 65 0.98 2.77 3.36
C ARG A 65 -0.51 2.90 3.10
N SER A 66 -1.33 2.48 4.06
CA SER A 66 -2.77 2.64 4.01
C SER A 66 -3.10 4.14 4.03
N VAL A 67 -3.79 4.61 2.99
CA VAL A 67 -4.37 5.96 2.99
C VAL A 67 -5.56 5.94 3.93
N ILE A 68 -5.54 6.80 4.96
CA ILE A 68 -6.60 6.86 5.97
C ILE A 68 -7.57 8.03 5.75
N GLY A 69 -7.21 8.99 4.89
CA GLY A 69 -8.06 10.13 4.56
C GLY A 69 -7.34 11.19 3.74
N LEU A 70 -8.06 12.26 3.44
CA LEU A 70 -7.49 13.46 2.81
C LEU A 70 -6.84 14.38 3.85
N ALA A 71 -5.70 14.99 3.51
CA ALA A 71 -5.07 15.97 4.39
C ALA A 71 -5.96 17.21 4.57
N LEU A 72 -5.87 17.84 5.75
CA LEU A 72 -6.61 19.05 6.09
C LEU A 72 -6.24 20.21 5.13
N ASP A 73 -7.14 21.19 5.01
CA ASP A 73 -6.96 22.39 4.17
C ASP A 73 -6.85 22.14 2.66
N GLN A 74 -7.72 21.28 2.13
CA GLN A 74 -7.83 20.99 0.70
C GLN A 74 -9.27 21.18 0.22
N PRO A 75 -9.48 21.52 -1.08
CA PRO A 75 -10.82 21.63 -1.62
C PRO A 75 -11.53 20.27 -1.60
N LYS A 76 -12.86 20.29 -1.62
CA LYS A 76 -13.64 19.06 -1.80
C LYS A 76 -13.52 18.58 -3.23
N TYR A 77 -13.15 17.32 -3.41
CA TYR A 77 -12.99 16.73 -4.73
C TYR A 77 -14.22 15.89 -5.10
N ARG A 78 -14.94 16.32 -6.13
CA ARG A 78 -16.00 15.56 -6.81
C ARG A 78 -15.42 14.59 -7.83
N ILE A 79 -15.66 13.30 -7.63
CA ILE A 79 -15.19 12.20 -8.46
C ILE A 79 -16.38 11.47 -9.07
N LEU A 80 -16.37 11.27 -10.38
CA LEU A 80 -17.38 10.48 -11.09
C LEU A 80 -16.78 9.14 -11.50
N VAL A 81 -17.43 8.04 -11.15
CA VAL A 81 -17.07 6.68 -11.58
C VAL A 81 -18.07 6.21 -12.62
N VAL A 82 -17.61 5.96 -13.85
CA VAL A 82 -18.42 5.49 -14.97
C VAL A 82 -17.94 4.09 -15.36
N GLU A 83 -18.71 3.07 -14.98
CA GLU A 83 -18.34 1.66 -15.10
C GLU A 83 -19.62 0.84 -15.21
N ASP A 84 -19.71 -0.11 -16.14
CA ASP A 84 -20.91 -0.92 -16.34
C ASP A 84 -21.05 -2.04 -15.30
N LYS A 85 -19.92 -2.67 -14.94
CA LYS A 85 -19.88 -3.75 -13.93
C LYS A 85 -20.07 -3.22 -12.53
N TRP A 86 -21.16 -3.65 -11.90
CA TRP A 86 -21.54 -3.25 -10.54
C TRP A 86 -20.41 -3.47 -9.52
N GLU A 87 -19.74 -4.61 -9.55
CA GLU A 87 -18.66 -4.94 -8.61
C GLU A 87 -17.48 -3.97 -8.75
N SER A 88 -17.08 -3.67 -9.99
CA SER A 88 -15.95 -2.77 -10.29
C SER A 88 -16.30 -1.33 -9.92
N ARG A 89 -17.54 -0.90 -10.21
CA ARG A 89 -18.08 0.42 -9.85
C ARG A 89 -18.09 0.59 -8.33
N LYS A 90 -18.62 -0.40 -7.60
CA LYS A 90 -18.69 -0.37 -6.14
C LYS A 90 -17.34 -0.47 -5.45
N LEU A 91 -16.36 -1.16 -6.04
CA LEU A 91 -15.00 -1.17 -5.53
C LEU A 91 -14.42 0.25 -5.46
N LEU A 92 -14.50 1.01 -6.56
CA LEU A 92 -13.99 2.39 -6.60
C LEU A 92 -14.75 3.32 -5.65
N VAL A 93 -16.08 3.19 -5.56
CA VAL A 93 -16.88 4.00 -4.62
C VAL A 93 -16.46 3.73 -3.18
N LYS A 94 -16.35 2.44 -2.79
CA LYS A 94 -15.92 2.05 -1.44
C LYS A 94 -14.47 2.43 -1.11
N LEU A 95 -13.62 2.55 -2.13
CA LEU A 95 -12.24 3.00 -1.97
C LEU A 95 -12.17 4.52 -1.70
N LEU A 96 -13.02 5.30 -2.37
CA LEU A 96 -12.90 6.76 -2.40
C LEU A 96 -13.79 7.47 -1.37
N GLU A 97 -15.05 7.07 -1.18
CA GLU A 97 -15.97 7.74 -0.25
C GLU A 97 -15.44 7.83 1.19
N PRO A 98 -14.86 6.76 1.79
CA PRO A 98 -14.37 6.82 3.17
C PRO A 98 -13.24 7.82 3.39
N LEU A 99 -12.50 8.17 2.33
CA LEU A 99 -11.39 9.11 2.41
C LEU A 99 -11.86 10.58 2.42
N GLY A 100 -13.15 10.83 2.15
CA GLY A 100 -13.75 12.16 2.10
C GLY A 100 -13.96 12.72 0.70
N PHE A 101 -13.80 11.90 -0.35
CA PHE A 101 -14.21 12.29 -1.70
C PHE A 101 -15.73 12.33 -1.82
N GLU A 102 -16.26 13.31 -2.55
CA GLU A 102 -17.65 13.27 -2.99
C GLU A 102 -17.69 12.42 -4.25
N VAL A 103 -18.35 11.26 -4.21
CA VAL A 103 -18.37 10.31 -5.33
C VAL A 103 -19.77 10.20 -5.91
N ARG A 104 -19.89 10.19 -7.24
CA ARG A 104 -21.09 9.74 -7.95
C ARG A 104 -20.73 8.62 -8.90
N GLU A 105 -21.70 7.79 -9.21
CA GLU A 105 -21.53 6.62 -10.05
C GLU A 105 -22.50 6.63 -11.23
N ALA A 106 -22.08 6.07 -12.37
CA ALA A 106 -22.86 5.93 -13.60
C ALA A 106 -22.62 4.54 -14.20
N GLU A 107 -23.63 3.96 -14.84
CA GLU A 107 -23.55 2.58 -15.36
C GLU A 107 -23.18 2.50 -16.84
N ASN A 108 -23.10 3.64 -17.52
CA ASN A 108 -22.74 3.75 -18.94
C ASN A 108 -22.29 5.17 -19.29
N GLY A 109 -21.71 5.34 -20.48
CA GLY A 109 -21.18 6.63 -20.94
C GLY A 109 -22.25 7.73 -21.01
N LYS A 110 -23.50 7.39 -21.37
CA LYS A 110 -24.59 8.37 -21.51
C LYS A 110 -25.00 8.98 -20.17
N GLU A 111 -25.14 8.14 -19.15
CA GLU A 111 -25.34 8.60 -17.77
C GLU A 111 -24.14 9.40 -17.26
N GLY A 112 -22.92 8.94 -17.59
CA GLY A 112 -21.68 9.64 -17.26
C GLY A 112 -21.65 11.08 -17.81
N VAL A 113 -22.00 11.28 -19.08
CA VAL A 113 -22.10 12.60 -19.71
C VAL A 113 -23.17 13.47 -19.04
N ALA A 114 -24.34 12.90 -18.73
CA ALA A 114 -25.42 13.64 -18.06
C ALA A 114 -25.04 14.09 -16.64
N LEU A 115 -24.39 13.22 -15.87
CA LEU A 115 -23.88 13.54 -14.55
C LEU A 115 -22.73 14.53 -14.60
N TRP A 116 -21.81 14.40 -15.55
CA TRP A 116 -20.75 15.37 -15.76
C TRP A 116 -21.32 16.78 -16.00
N SER A 117 -22.32 16.90 -16.88
CA SER A 117 -22.93 18.18 -17.23
C SER A 117 -23.64 18.86 -16.05
N SER A 118 -24.28 18.08 -15.18
CA SER A 118 -25.09 18.60 -14.06
C SER A 118 -24.31 18.79 -12.75
N TRP A 119 -23.22 18.04 -12.55
CA TRP A 119 -22.48 17.98 -11.28
C TRP A 119 -21.03 18.46 -11.37
N GLU A 120 -20.51 18.62 -12.59
CA GLU A 120 -19.18 19.18 -12.88
C GLU A 120 -18.07 18.52 -12.03
N PRO A 121 -17.83 17.21 -12.17
CA PRO A 121 -16.77 16.53 -11.44
C PRO A 121 -15.39 17.08 -11.82
N HIS A 122 -14.45 17.00 -10.88
CA HIS A 122 -13.05 17.37 -11.15
C HIS A 122 -12.30 16.24 -11.86
N LEU A 123 -12.64 14.99 -11.52
CA LEU A 123 -12.07 13.81 -12.15
C LEU A 123 -13.15 12.77 -12.46
N ILE A 124 -13.00 12.11 -13.61
CA ILE A 124 -13.82 10.99 -14.04
C ILE A 124 -12.94 9.76 -14.22
N TRP A 125 -13.28 8.69 -13.51
CA TRP A 125 -12.84 7.33 -13.83
C TRP A 125 -13.77 6.75 -14.87
N MET A 126 -13.30 6.59 -16.11
CA MET A 126 -14.13 6.21 -17.26
C MET A 126 -13.72 4.84 -17.80
N ASP A 127 -14.59 3.84 -17.69
CA ASP A 127 -14.39 2.59 -18.44
C ASP A 127 -14.47 2.84 -19.95
N MET A 128 -13.54 2.28 -20.71
CA MET A 128 -13.52 2.42 -22.16
C MET A 128 -14.52 1.48 -22.85
N GLN A 129 -14.89 0.36 -22.22
CA GLN A 129 -15.75 -0.66 -22.83
C GLN A 129 -17.04 -0.81 -22.05
N MET A 130 -18.09 -0.12 -22.48
CA MET A 130 -19.42 -0.15 -21.86
C MET A 130 -20.53 -0.30 -22.90
N PRO A 131 -21.69 -0.87 -22.54
CA PRO A 131 -22.88 -0.85 -23.38
C PRO A 131 -23.48 0.56 -23.49
N VAL A 132 -24.39 0.74 -24.46
CA VAL A 132 -25.15 1.98 -24.75
C VAL A 132 -24.29 3.12 -25.32
N MET A 133 -23.26 3.54 -24.60
CA MET A 133 -22.27 4.53 -25.01
C MET A 133 -20.94 4.16 -24.36
N ASP A 134 -19.92 3.98 -25.20
CA ASP A 134 -18.58 3.63 -24.74
C ASP A 134 -17.83 4.84 -24.15
N GLY A 135 -16.70 4.57 -23.47
CA GLY A 135 -15.91 5.61 -22.84
C GLY A 135 -15.25 6.55 -23.83
N TYR A 136 -14.98 6.11 -25.06
CA TYR A 136 -14.37 6.94 -26.10
C TYR A 136 -15.34 8.02 -26.59
N GLU A 137 -16.58 7.63 -26.88
CA GLU A 137 -17.65 8.54 -27.28
C GLU A 137 -18.01 9.50 -26.15
N ALA A 138 -18.16 8.99 -24.92
CA ALA A 138 -18.43 9.82 -23.75
C ALA A 138 -17.32 10.86 -23.51
N THR A 139 -16.05 10.45 -23.59
CA THR A 139 -14.91 11.36 -23.44
C THR A 139 -14.91 12.45 -24.51
N LYS A 140 -15.13 12.08 -25.78
CA LYS A 140 -15.22 13.05 -26.89
C LYS A 140 -16.34 14.06 -26.67
N GLN A 141 -17.52 13.61 -26.22
CA GLN A 141 -18.63 14.49 -25.92
C GLN A 141 -18.30 15.47 -24.79
N ILE A 142 -17.68 14.98 -23.70
CA ILE A 142 -17.29 15.82 -22.57
C ILE A 142 -16.23 16.85 -22.99
N LYS A 143 -15.14 16.41 -23.63
CA LYS A 143 -13.99 17.25 -24.01
C LYS A 143 -14.32 18.23 -25.15
N ALA A 144 -15.42 18.04 -25.87
CA ALA A 144 -15.95 19.02 -26.82
C ALA A 144 -16.43 20.32 -26.16
N HIS A 145 -16.71 20.30 -24.85
CA HIS A 145 -17.11 21.49 -24.09
C HIS A 145 -15.93 22.11 -23.34
N LEU A 146 -15.91 23.44 -23.23
CA LEU A 146 -14.84 24.17 -22.52
C LEU A 146 -14.68 23.72 -21.06
N LYS A 147 -15.79 23.45 -20.36
CA LYS A 147 -15.75 22.92 -18.99
C LYS A 147 -15.14 21.51 -18.92
N GLY A 148 -15.37 20.70 -19.96
CA GLY A 148 -14.89 19.32 -20.02
C GLY A 148 -13.39 19.25 -20.28
N GLN A 149 -12.81 20.26 -20.93
CA GLN A 149 -11.35 20.40 -21.07
C GLN A 149 -10.66 20.56 -19.72
N ALA A 150 -11.32 21.18 -18.73
CA ALA A 150 -10.81 21.31 -17.37
C ALA A 150 -11.07 20.07 -16.49
N THR A 151 -12.06 19.24 -16.83
CA THR A 151 -12.31 17.97 -16.14
C THR A 151 -11.23 16.95 -16.51
N VAL A 152 -10.60 16.35 -15.50
CA VAL A 152 -9.65 15.25 -15.69
C VAL A 152 -10.43 13.98 -16.02
N ILE A 153 -10.07 13.28 -17.09
CA ILE A 153 -10.66 11.99 -17.48
C ILE A 153 -9.55 10.96 -17.53
N ILE A 154 -9.63 9.98 -16.64
CA ILE A 154 -8.70 8.86 -16.60
C ILE A 154 -9.44 7.62 -17.09
N ALA A 155 -8.92 7.02 -18.16
CA ALA A 155 -9.48 5.82 -18.75
C ALA A 155 -9.16 4.58 -17.90
N LEU A 156 -10.15 3.73 -17.67
CA LEU A 156 -9.97 2.38 -17.15
C LEU A 156 -10.03 1.39 -18.32
N THR A 157 -8.93 0.71 -18.62
CA THR A 157 -8.84 -0.20 -19.78
C THR A 157 -8.33 -1.59 -19.38
N ALA A 158 -8.85 -2.64 -20.02
CA ALA A 158 -8.37 -4.01 -19.80
C ALA A 158 -7.03 -4.30 -20.50
N SER A 159 -6.61 -3.46 -21.43
CA SER A 159 -5.43 -3.66 -22.26
C SER A 159 -4.47 -2.47 -22.15
N ALA A 160 -3.18 -2.75 -22.34
CA ALA A 160 -2.08 -1.78 -22.17
C ALA A 160 -1.13 -1.77 -23.38
N PHE A 161 -1.62 -2.24 -24.52
CA PHE A 161 -0.83 -2.16 -25.75
C PHE A 161 -0.62 -0.69 -26.14
N ILE A 162 0.58 -0.38 -26.65
CA ILE A 162 1.00 0.97 -27.02
C ILE A 162 0.02 1.61 -28.02
N GLU A 163 -0.57 0.80 -28.89
CA GLU A 163 -1.55 1.21 -29.89
C GLU A 163 -2.84 1.74 -29.25
N GLU A 164 -3.33 1.10 -28.19
CA GLU A 164 -4.50 1.58 -27.45
C GLU A 164 -4.23 2.86 -26.68
N ARG A 165 -3.01 3.06 -26.16
CA ARG A 165 -2.63 4.30 -25.49
C ARG A 165 -2.79 5.51 -26.42
N ALA A 166 -2.33 5.39 -27.67
CA ALA A 166 -2.49 6.47 -28.64
C ALA A 166 -3.97 6.77 -28.92
N VAL A 167 -4.80 5.74 -29.01
CA VAL A 167 -6.25 5.88 -29.23
C VAL A 167 -6.93 6.57 -28.03
N ILE A 168 -6.65 6.13 -26.81
CA ILE A 168 -7.21 6.70 -25.57
C ILE A 168 -6.86 8.18 -25.44
N LEU A 169 -5.59 8.53 -25.62
CA LEU A 169 -5.15 9.94 -25.54
C LEU A 169 -5.75 10.77 -26.69
N SER A 170 -5.86 10.21 -27.89
CA SER A 170 -6.49 10.91 -29.02
C SER A 170 -7.98 11.16 -28.84
N ALA A 171 -8.66 10.36 -28.01
CA ALA A 171 -10.06 10.58 -27.65
C ALA A 171 -10.25 11.74 -26.66
N GLY A 172 -9.15 12.23 -26.06
CA GLY A 172 -9.15 13.34 -25.12
C GLY A 172 -9.02 12.93 -23.66
N CYS A 173 -8.71 11.67 -23.36
CA CYS A 173 -8.37 11.26 -21.99
C CYS A 173 -7.02 11.86 -21.59
N ASP A 174 -6.89 12.22 -20.31
CA ASP A 174 -5.67 12.79 -19.75
C ASP A 174 -4.66 11.67 -19.40
N ASP A 175 -5.17 10.51 -18.95
CA ASP A 175 -4.37 9.31 -18.72
C ASP A 175 -5.19 8.03 -18.82
N PHE A 176 -4.55 6.90 -18.53
CA PHE A 176 -5.21 5.61 -18.37
C PHE A 176 -4.61 4.79 -17.22
N VAL A 177 -5.46 3.95 -16.63
CA VAL A 177 -5.11 2.93 -15.64
C VAL A 177 -5.59 1.58 -16.14
N ARG A 178 -4.72 0.56 -16.04
CA ARG A 178 -5.00 -0.78 -16.55
C ARG A 178 -5.78 -1.58 -15.50
N LYS A 179 -6.84 -2.27 -15.92
CA LYS A 179 -7.53 -3.29 -15.14
C LYS A 179 -6.77 -4.64 -15.22
N PRO A 180 -6.65 -5.40 -14.13
CA PRO A 180 -7.00 -5.02 -12.76
C PRO A 180 -6.02 -3.98 -12.19
N PHE A 181 -6.56 -2.94 -11.56
CA PHE A 181 -5.77 -1.89 -10.94
C PHE A 181 -5.59 -2.15 -9.45
N ARG A 182 -4.53 -1.57 -8.90
CA ARG A 182 -4.29 -1.57 -7.45
C ARG A 182 -4.71 -0.23 -6.85
N GLU A 183 -5.05 -0.22 -5.56
CA GLU A 183 -5.47 0.99 -4.85
C GLU A 183 -4.39 2.10 -4.93
N GLU A 184 -3.12 1.71 -4.86
CA GLU A 184 -2.00 2.65 -4.94
C GLU A 184 -1.98 3.40 -6.27
N GLU A 185 -2.30 2.72 -7.38
CA GLU A 185 -2.32 3.33 -8.72
C GLU A 185 -3.45 4.36 -8.85
N ILE A 186 -4.60 4.10 -8.22
CA ILE A 186 -5.73 5.04 -8.17
C ILE A 186 -5.32 6.29 -7.40
N PHE A 187 -4.71 6.14 -6.22
CA PHE A 187 -4.27 7.27 -5.41
C PHE A 187 -3.14 8.07 -6.03
N GLU A 188 -2.12 7.41 -6.58
CA GLU A 188 -1.01 8.08 -7.27
C GLU A 188 -1.51 8.91 -8.46
N THR A 189 -2.42 8.35 -9.25
CA THR A 189 -3.02 9.06 -10.39
C THR A 189 -3.82 10.28 -9.93
N MET A 190 -4.65 10.13 -8.89
CA MET A 190 -5.42 11.25 -8.36
C MET A 190 -4.51 12.33 -7.74
N ALA A 191 -3.47 11.94 -7.01
CA ALA A 191 -2.48 12.89 -6.48
C ALA A 191 -1.79 13.66 -7.62
N HIS A 192 -1.42 12.97 -8.71
CA HIS A 192 -0.77 13.58 -9.86
C HIS A 192 -1.66 14.62 -10.55
N TYR A 193 -2.90 14.27 -10.87
CA TYR A 193 -3.78 15.14 -11.68
C TYR A 193 -4.57 16.17 -10.87
N LEU A 194 -4.97 15.84 -9.64
CA LEU A 194 -5.76 16.75 -8.79
C LEU A 194 -4.92 17.46 -7.72
N GLY A 195 -3.64 17.11 -7.57
CA GLY A 195 -2.78 17.62 -6.51
C GLY A 195 -3.25 17.18 -5.11
N VAL A 196 -3.99 16.08 -5.03
CA VAL A 196 -4.55 15.58 -3.77
C VAL A 196 -3.42 15.14 -2.85
N ARG A 197 -3.48 15.58 -1.59
CA ARG A 197 -2.61 15.10 -0.52
C ARG A 197 -3.37 14.17 0.39
N TYR A 198 -2.81 12.99 0.60
CA TYR A 198 -3.36 11.95 1.46
C TYR A 198 -2.67 11.98 2.82
N VAL A 199 -3.42 11.60 3.85
CA VAL A 199 -2.84 11.22 5.15
C VAL A 199 -2.65 9.72 5.14
N TYR A 200 -1.45 9.28 5.44
CA TYR A 200 -1.11 7.88 5.57
C TYR A 200 -1.10 7.46 7.03
N GLU A 201 -1.40 6.19 7.31
CA GLU A 201 -1.42 5.62 8.67
C GLU A 201 -0.11 5.90 9.45
N GLU A 202 1.03 5.97 8.76
CA GLU A 202 2.34 6.33 9.32
C GLU A 202 2.51 7.83 9.69
N GLU A 203 1.76 8.76 9.09
CA GLU A 203 1.81 10.21 9.37
C GLU A 203 0.92 10.60 10.55
N THR A 204 -0.23 9.94 10.74
CA THR A 204 -1.00 10.03 11.99
C THR A 204 -0.17 9.56 13.18
N SER A 205 0.70 8.57 12.98
CA SER A 205 1.65 8.14 14.00
C SER A 205 2.73 9.18 14.30
N ALA A 206 2.99 10.14 13.40
CA ALA A 206 3.94 11.24 13.62
C ALA A 206 3.34 12.43 14.39
N THR A 207 2.02 12.52 14.49
CA THR A 207 1.33 13.64 15.17
C THR A 207 0.51 13.20 16.38
N SER A 208 0.43 11.90 16.67
CA SER A 208 0.08 11.42 18.01
C SER A 208 1.21 11.77 18.99
N PRO A 209 0.94 12.28 20.21
CA PRO A 209 1.95 12.42 21.27
C PRO A 209 2.65 11.09 21.66
N GLN A 210 2.19 9.96 21.09
CA GLN A 210 2.56 8.60 21.46
C GLN A 210 3.86 8.08 20.83
N ARG A 211 4.40 8.67 19.74
CA ARG A 211 5.76 8.31 19.27
C ARG A 211 6.85 8.65 20.29
N SER A 212 6.58 9.55 21.25
CA SER A 212 7.52 9.85 22.34
C SER A 212 7.63 8.75 23.40
N ALA A 213 6.64 7.85 23.52
CA ALA A 213 6.61 6.89 24.64
C ALA A 213 7.47 5.64 24.38
N THR A 214 7.51 5.13 23.14
CA THR A 214 8.30 3.94 22.81
C THR A 214 9.80 4.23 22.66
N GLU A 215 10.18 5.48 22.36
CA GLU A 215 11.57 5.94 22.39
C GLU A 215 12.04 6.33 23.81
N ALA A 216 11.11 6.55 24.75
CA ALA A 216 11.40 6.91 26.14
C ALA A 216 11.44 5.71 27.11
N LEU A 217 11.14 4.48 26.67
CA LEU A 217 11.21 3.32 27.54
C LEU A 217 12.68 2.93 27.77
N THR A 218 13.20 3.37 28.90
CA THR A 218 14.57 3.11 29.35
C THR A 218 14.58 2.09 30.46
N ARG A 219 15.73 1.46 30.72
CA ARG A 219 15.89 0.51 31.84
C ARG A 219 15.59 1.20 33.19
N GLU A 220 15.91 2.49 33.28
CA GLU A 220 15.64 3.35 34.43
C GLU A 220 14.13 3.58 34.64
N ALA A 221 13.35 3.68 33.56
CA ALA A 221 11.89 3.81 33.64
C ALA A 221 11.21 2.55 34.20
N LEU A 222 11.83 1.37 34.03
CA LEU A 222 11.36 0.10 34.60
C LEU A 222 11.79 -0.11 36.06
N ALA A 223 12.77 0.66 36.55
CA ALA A 223 13.25 0.58 37.94
C ALA A 223 12.22 1.06 38.99
N VAL A 224 11.10 1.63 38.53
CA VAL A 224 9.92 1.95 39.37
C VAL A 224 9.27 0.67 39.90
N MET A 225 9.36 -0.43 39.16
CA MET A 225 8.80 -1.72 39.56
C MET A 225 9.79 -2.53 40.40
N PRO A 226 9.32 -3.41 41.31
CA PRO A 226 10.18 -4.29 42.08
C PRO A 226 11.06 -5.17 41.18
N ALA A 227 12.29 -5.47 41.62
CA ALA A 227 13.22 -6.32 40.86
C ALA A 227 12.63 -7.71 40.52
N GLU A 228 11.78 -8.24 41.40
CA GLU A 228 11.06 -9.49 41.17
C GLU A 228 10.06 -9.38 40.00
N TRP A 229 9.37 -8.24 39.88
CA TRP A 229 8.46 -7.98 38.77
C TRP A 229 9.23 -7.85 37.44
N VAL A 230 10.38 -7.18 37.44
CA VAL A 230 11.24 -7.05 36.25
C VAL A 230 11.75 -8.43 35.79
N ALA A 231 12.11 -9.31 36.73
CA ALA A 231 12.52 -10.68 36.42
C ALA A 231 11.36 -11.52 35.85
N GLN A 232 10.14 -11.36 36.38
CA GLN A 232 8.95 -12.01 35.83
C GLN A 232 8.61 -11.50 34.42
N LEU A 233 8.79 -10.20 34.17
CA LEU A 233 8.61 -9.61 32.84
C LEU A 233 9.64 -10.15 31.84
N TYR A 234 10.90 -10.24 32.25
CA TYR A 234 11.98 -10.84 31.45
C TYR A 234 11.69 -12.30 31.09
N GLN A 235 11.24 -13.10 32.06
CA GLN A 235 10.89 -14.50 31.84
C GLN A 235 9.69 -14.63 30.90
N ALA A 236 8.62 -13.85 31.13
CA ALA A 236 7.44 -13.87 30.30
C ALA A 236 7.73 -13.42 28.85
N ALA A 237 8.65 -12.47 28.66
CA ALA A 237 9.10 -12.05 27.33
C ALA A 237 9.92 -13.15 26.61
N ASN A 238 10.81 -13.85 27.31
CA ASN A 238 11.55 -15.00 26.76
C ASN A 238 10.65 -16.17 26.38
N GLU A 239 9.61 -16.43 27.17
CA GLU A 239 8.61 -17.48 26.90
C GLU A 239 7.53 -17.04 25.89
N VAL A 240 7.59 -15.78 25.41
CA VAL A 240 6.59 -15.15 24.52
C VAL A 240 5.16 -15.29 25.08
N ASN A 241 5.04 -15.22 26.40
CA ASN A 241 3.77 -15.38 27.11
C ASN A 241 3.07 -14.03 27.24
N ASN A 242 2.43 -13.59 26.16
CA ASN A 242 1.74 -12.29 26.10
C ASN A 242 0.66 -12.12 27.18
N GLN A 243 -0.01 -13.21 27.57
CA GLN A 243 -1.02 -13.16 28.63
C GLN A 243 -0.40 -12.78 29.98
N GLN A 244 0.73 -13.40 30.32
CA GLN A 244 1.47 -13.06 31.55
C GLN A 244 2.02 -11.64 31.49
N ILE A 245 2.50 -11.20 30.32
CA ILE A 245 3.01 -9.82 30.15
C ILE A 245 1.90 -8.79 30.38
N PHE A 246 0.70 -8.99 29.82
CA PHE A 246 -0.42 -8.06 30.06
C PHE A 246 -0.84 -8.01 31.53
N GLN A 247 -0.86 -9.16 32.22
CA GLN A 247 -1.14 -9.21 33.67
C GLN A 247 -0.10 -8.45 34.50
N LEU A 248 1.17 -8.47 34.07
CA LEU A 248 2.23 -7.70 34.72
C LEU A 248 2.08 -6.20 34.44
N ILE A 249 1.72 -5.81 33.21
CA ILE A 249 1.47 -4.41 32.83
C ILE A 249 0.34 -3.79 33.66
N GLU A 250 -0.72 -4.55 33.96
CA GLU A 250 -1.84 -4.08 34.80
C GLU A 250 -1.43 -3.75 36.25
N GLN A 251 -0.31 -4.29 36.72
CA GLN A 251 0.22 -4.03 38.07
C GLN A 251 1.00 -2.72 38.16
N ILE A 252 1.25 -2.05 37.03
CA ILE A 252 1.97 -0.77 36.99
C ILE A 252 1.06 0.32 37.59
N PRO A 253 1.54 1.12 38.57
CA PRO A 253 0.75 2.21 39.14
C PRO A 253 0.30 3.21 38.07
N SER A 254 -0.90 3.76 38.22
CA SER A 254 -1.48 4.72 37.26
C SER A 254 -0.63 5.98 37.06
N GLU A 255 0.19 6.35 38.05
CA GLU A 255 1.18 7.44 38.00
C GLU A 255 2.27 7.21 36.93
N HIS A 256 2.50 5.94 36.56
CA HIS A 256 3.46 5.52 35.53
C HIS A 256 2.77 4.93 34.30
N GLY A 257 1.54 5.38 33.99
CA GLY A 257 0.75 4.89 32.86
C GLY A 257 1.46 4.98 31.50
N GLN A 258 2.44 5.87 31.34
CA GLN A 258 3.24 5.97 30.12
C GLN A 258 4.12 4.72 29.89
N VAL A 259 4.64 4.11 30.95
CA VAL A 259 5.42 2.86 30.90
C VAL A 259 4.49 1.69 30.51
N ALA A 260 3.29 1.65 31.09
CA ALA A 260 2.29 0.64 30.78
C ALA A 260 1.83 0.70 29.32
N ILE A 261 1.59 1.91 28.79
CA ILE A 261 1.24 2.13 27.38
C ILE A 261 2.38 1.66 26.47
N ALA A 262 3.62 2.07 26.76
CA ALA A 262 4.76 1.72 25.92
C ALA A 262 5.07 0.21 25.94
N LEU A 263 4.95 -0.48 27.09
CA LEU A 263 5.04 -1.95 27.17
C LEU A 263 3.90 -2.63 26.40
N THR A 264 2.67 -2.12 26.52
CA THR A 264 1.51 -2.62 25.78
C THR A 264 1.74 -2.53 24.26
N ASP A 265 2.30 -1.41 23.80
CA ASP A 265 2.62 -1.20 22.39
C ASP A 265 3.73 -2.13 21.91
N LEU A 266 4.76 -2.40 22.72
CA LEU A 266 5.79 -3.38 22.38
C LEU A 266 5.20 -4.79 22.21
N VAL A 267 4.33 -5.22 23.13
CA VAL A 267 3.68 -6.55 23.05
C VAL A 267 2.76 -6.66 21.85
N ARG A 268 1.93 -5.63 21.59
CA ARG A 268 1.00 -5.61 20.43
C ARG A 268 1.72 -5.65 19.09
N ASN A 269 2.91 -5.06 19.02
CA ASN A 269 3.77 -5.08 17.83
C ASN A 269 4.75 -6.26 17.79
N PHE A 270 4.55 -7.29 18.65
CA PHE A 270 5.38 -8.49 18.73
C PHE A 270 6.88 -8.19 19.00
N ARG A 271 7.17 -7.09 19.70
CA ARG A 271 8.52 -6.63 20.05
C ARG A 271 8.99 -7.14 21.43
N CYS A 272 8.89 -8.46 21.64
CA CYS A 272 9.40 -9.08 22.87
C CYS A 272 10.94 -9.01 22.98
N ASP A 273 11.63 -8.92 21.84
CA ASP A 273 13.08 -8.66 21.74
C ASP A 273 13.49 -7.44 22.56
N LYS A 274 12.78 -6.32 22.40
CA LYS A 274 13.08 -5.09 23.14
C LYS A 274 12.80 -5.21 24.64
N ILE A 275 11.76 -5.94 25.02
CA ILE A 275 11.42 -6.14 26.43
C ILE A 275 12.53 -6.94 27.12
N ILE A 276 13.08 -7.96 26.44
CA ILE A 276 14.22 -8.74 26.91
C ILE A 276 15.44 -7.84 27.12
N ASP A 277 15.83 -7.04 26.13
CA ASP A 277 16.99 -6.13 26.23
C ASP A 277 16.88 -5.15 27.41
N LEU A 278 15.66 -4.64 27.65
CA LEU A 278 15.36 -3.69 28.71
C LEU A 278 15.35 -4.32 30.11
N THR A 279 15.00 -5.60 30.20
CA THR A 279 14.87 -6.33 31.47
C THR A 279 16.01 -7.32 31.73
N GLU A 280 16.99 -7.40 30.82
CA GLU A 280 18.14 -8.28 30.94
C GLU A 280 18.93 -7.98 32.23
N PRO A 281 19.17 -9.00 33.09
CA PRO A 281 19.94 -8.80 34.31
C PRO A 281 21.34 -8.31 33.95
N ALA A 282 21.76 -7.19 34.54
CA ALA A 282 23.12 -6.68 34.36
C ALA A 282 24.11 -7.77 34.81
N THR A 283 24.84 -8.33 33.86
CA THR A 283 25.87 -9.34 34.12
C THR A 283 26.99 -8.65 34.91
N SER A 284 27.17 -9.05 36.17
CA SER A 284 28.34 -8.69 36.98
C SER A 284 29.58 -9.45 36.54
#